data_AF-A0A316VP99-F1
#
_entry.id   AF-A0A316VP99-F1
#
_cell.length_a   1.000
_cell.length_b   1.000
_cell.length_c   1.000
_cell.angle_alpha   90.00
_cell.angle_beta   90.00
_cell.angle_gamma   90.00
#
_symmetry.space_group_name_H-M   'P 1'
#
loop_
_entity.id
_entity.type
_entity.pdbx_description
1 polymer ?
#
loop_
_entity_poly.entity_id
_entity_poly.type
_entity_poly.pdbx_seq_one_letter_code
_entity_poly.pdbx_strand_id
1 'polypeptide(L)'
;IGFALPPAVRDSFLCYNGQELESNQSCSDGLFFGLPLLSLEQIAEEWKFWRTVDEDPSAGANDEVKGWMTSCPAGWVRSEYSCRGWLPLITDHVGNYVGVDLSPPASGGGAPGQVILFGRDFDTKVVLWRGEGEGGWGRFLQFIAEELESGDMWSLEAQSQSSDDEEDGIGYESYFSNGGSGTGRGGGDRAGEGSAGFRLRGDYKGWPAL
;
A
#
# COMPACT_ATOMS: atom_id res chain seq x y z
N ILE A 1 21.52 0.56 7.74
CA ILE A 1 21.13 1.32 6.52
C ILE A 1 21.98 2.55 6.21
N GLY A 2 22.70 3.15 7.17
CA GLY A 2 23.65 4.26 6.92
C GLY A 2 23.01 5.63 6.68
N PHE A 3 21.83 5.85 7.27
CA PHE A 3 21.10 7.11 7.37
C PHE A 3 20.49 7.18 8.77
N ALA A 4 20.25 8.39 9.28
CA ALA A 4 19.45 8.57 10.48
C ALA A 4 17.96 8.37 10.14
N LEU A 5 17.22 7.67 11.01
CA LEU A 5 15.77 7.58 10.87
C LEU A 5 15.16 8.94 11.22
N PRO A 6 14.17 9.43 10.45
CA PRO A 6 13.42 10.63 10.82
C PRO A 6 12.79 10.47 12.20
N PRO A 7 12.72 11.53 13.03
CA PRO A 7 12.16 11.45 14.37
C PRO A 7 10.77 10.80 14.42
N ALA A 8 9.86 11.22 13.53
CA ALA A 8 8.51 10.67 13.48
C ALA A 8 8.46 9.16 13.16
N VAL A 9 9.40 8.65 12.35
CA VAL A 9 9.52 7.21 12.09
C VAL A 9 9.96 6.50 13.36
N ARG A 10 11.03 7.00 14.01
CA ARG A 10 11.52 6.41 15.26
C ARG A 10 10.42 6.39 16.34
N ASP A 11 9.71 7.49 16.51
CA ASP A 11 8.67 7.62 17.53
C ASP A 11 7.50 6.65 17.25
N SER A 12 7.10 6.49 15.99
CA SER A 12 6.11 5.48 15.56
C SER A 12 6.55 4.05 15.95
N PHE A 13 7.81 3.70 15.69
CA PHE A 13 8.34 2.36 15.99
C PHE A 13 8.62 2.11 17.48
N LEU A 14 8.74 3.17 18.28
CA LEU A 14 8.77 3.07 19.74
C LEU A 14 7.38 2.77 20.33
N CYS A 15 6.30 3.10 19.62
CA CYS A 15 4.94 2.73 20.00
C CYS A 15 4.60 1.31 19.54
N TYR A 16 4.81 1.00 18.25
CA TYR A 16 4.45 -0.28 17.64
C TYR A 16 5.52 -0.74 16.64
N ASN A 17 6.01 -1.98 16.81
CA ASN A 17 7.05 -2.56 15.96
C ASN A 17 6.46 -3.39 14.81
N GLY A 18 5.74 -2.74 13.90
CA GLY A 18 5.07 -3.40 12.79
C GLY A 18 3.78 -4.13 13.19
N GLN A 19 3.29 -4.98 12.30
CA GLN A 19 2.08 -5.78 12.46
C GLN A 19 2.40 -7.29 12.35
N GLU A 20 1.85 -8.09 13.25
CA GLU A 20 2.00 -9.55 13.25
C GLU A 20 0.73 -10.22 12.73
N LEU A 21 0.70 -10.52 11.43
CA LEU A 21 -0.50 -11.06 10.75
C LEU A 21 -0.84 -12.51 11.14
N GLU A 22 0.17 -13.29 11.52
CA GLU A 22 0.02 -14.73 11.82
C GLU A 22 -0.38 -15.01 13.28
N SER A 23 -0.50 -13.97 14.10
CA SER A 23 -0.75 -14.11 15.54
C SER A 23 -2.20 -14.47 15.88
N ASN A 24 -3.18 -14.11 15.04
CA ASN A 24 -4.59 -14.30 15.34
C ASN A 24 -5.46 -14.38 14.07
N GLN A 25 -6.45 -15.27 14.04
CA GLN A 25 -7.32 -15.49 12.87
C GLN A 25 -8.13 -14.24 12.46
N SER A 26 -8.28 -13.26 13.35
CA SER A 26 -8.98 -12.00 13.10
C SER A 26 -8.07 -10.84 12.69
N CYS A 27 -6.77 -11.07 12.51
CA CYS A 27 -5.77 -10.03 12.19
C CYS A 27 -4.93 -10.41 10.94
N SER A 28 -5.54 -11.11 9.98
CA SER A 28 -4.86 -11.55 8.76
C SER A 28 -4.53 -10.40 7.79
N ASP A 29 -5.20 -9.27 7.95
CA ASP A 29 -5.19 -8.20 6.94
C ASP A 29 -4.35 -7.03 7.41
N GLY A 30 -3.56 -6.46 6.49
CA GLY A 30 -2.74 -5.31 6.79
C GLY A 30 -3.54 -4.05 7.13
N LEU A 31 -3.07 -3.31 8.13
CA LEU A 31 -3.70 -2.07 8.62
C LEU A 31 -3.94 -1.03 7.52
N PHE A 32 -3.05 -0.95 6.54
CA PHE A 32 -3.12 0.03 5.47
C PHE A 32 -3.90 -0.52 4.28
N PHE A 33 -5.21 -0.66 4.44
CA PHE A 33 -6.13 -1.16 3.41
C PHE A 33 -5.71 -2.52 2.83
N GLY A 34 -5.29 -3.44 3.70
CA GLY A 34 -4.78 -4.76 3.34
C GLY A 34 -3.24 -4.85 3.33
N LEU A 35 -2.52 -3.72 3.36
CA LEU A 35 -1.06 -3.70 3.36
C LEU A 35 -0.49 -3.64 4.80
N PRO A 36 0.31 -4.62 5.22
CA PRO A 36 0.87 -4.64 6.57
C PRO A 36 2.03 -3.68 6.77
N LEU A 37 2.13 -3.19 8.02
CA LEU A 37 3.32 -2.48 8.51
C LEU A 37 4.41 -3.50 8.86
N LEU A 38 5.59 -3.34 8.28
CA LEU A 38 6.75 -4.17 8.57
C LEU A 38 7.30 -3.91 9.97
N SER A 39 7.77 -4.95 10.65
CA SER A 39 8.59 -4.84 11.85
C SER A 39 10.01 -4.35 11.51
N LEU A 40 10.75 -3.81 12.48
CA LEU A 40 12.14 -3.38 12.29
C LEU A 40 13.06 -4.49 11.75
N GLU A 41 12.79 -5.74 12.12
CA GLU A 41 13.53 -6.89 11.61
C GLU A 41 13.23 -7.12 10.12
N GLN A 42 11.95 -7.17 9.76
CA GLN A 42 11.52 -7.32 8.36
C GLN A 42 12.02 -6.15 7.50
N ILE A 43 11.95 -4.90 8.00
CA ILE A 43 12.51 -3.72 7.31
C ILE A 43 14.00 -3.93 7.00
N ALA A 44 14.76 -4.46 7.97
CA ALA A 44 16.18 -4.69 7.78
C ALA A 44 16.46 -5.82 6.77
N GLU A 45 15.63 -6.86 6.74
CA GLU A 45 15.71 -7.96 5.77
C GLU A 45 15.38 -7.50 4.36
N GLU A 46 14.24 -6.85 4.18
CA GLU A 46 13.80 -6.27 2.91
C GLU A 46 14.85 -5.29 2.37
N TRP A 47 15.34 -4.39 3.23
CA TRP A 47 16.38 -3.45 2.83
C TRP A 47 17.65 -4.16 2.36
N LYS A 48 18.10 -5.23 3.05
CA LYS A 48 19.27 -6.03 2.65
C LYS A 48 19.04 -6.74 1.33
N PHE A 49 17.86 -7.34 1.13
CA PHE A 49 17.48 -7.96 -0.13
C PHE A 49 17.56 -6.96 -1.29
N TRP A 50 17.03 -5.75 -1.10
CA TRP A 50 17.15 -4.71 -2.12
C TRP A 50 18.58 -4.24 -2.38
N ARG A 51 19.52 -4.42 -1.44
CA ARG A 51 20.94 -4.20 -1.72
C ARG A 51 21.53 -5.29 -2.61
N THR A 52 21.07 -6.54 -2.50
CA THR A 52 21.50 -7.60 -3.42
C THR A 52 20.93 -7.38 -4.83
N VAL A 53 19.71 -6.84 -4.93
CA VAL A 53 19.08 -6.48 -6.21
C VAL A 53 19.82 -5.36 -6.93
N ASP A 54 20.44 -4.41 -6.22
CA ASP A 54 21.24 -3.34 -6.84
C ASP A 54 22.36 -3.89 -7.75
N GLU A 55 22.90 -5.07 -7.41
CA GLU A 55 24.04 -5.69 -8.10
C GLU A 55 23.61 -6.67 -9.21
N ASP A 56 22.31 -6.99 -9.32
CA ASP A 56 21.79 -7.96 -10.27
C ASP A 56 21.79 -7.40 -11.71
N PRO A 57 22.54 -8.00 -12.66
CA PRO A 57 22.59 -7.57 -14.06
C PRO A 57 21.26 -7.67 -14.81
N SER A 58 20.30 -8.44 -14.30
CA SER A 58 18.96 -8.58 -14.85
C SER A 58 17.95 -7.59 -14.26
N ALA A 59 18.31 -6.90 -13.18
CA ALA A 59 17.46 -5.94 -12.48
C ALA A 59 18.21 -4.64 -12.14
N GLY A 60 18.69 -4.46 -10.91
CA GLY A 60 19.21 -3.18 -10.42
C GLY A 60 20.50 -2.70 -11.08
N ALA A 61 21.32 -3.59 -11.66
CA ALA A 61 22.51 -3.22 -12.42
C ALA A 61 22.26 -3.10 -13.93
N ASN A 62 21.03 -3.33 -14.40
CA ASN A 62 20.67 -3.27 -15.82
C ASN A 62 20.41 -1.81 -16.26
N ASP A 63 21.15 -1.34 -17.27
CA ASP A 63 21.03 0.04 -17.78
C ASP A 63 19.69 0.32 -18.48
N GLU A 64 19.07 -0.69 -19.10
CA GLU A 64 17.74 -0.52 -19.73
C GLU A 64 16.66 -0.35 -18.65
N VAL A 65 16.70 -1.17 -17.59
CA VAL A 65 15.79 -1.05 -16.44
C VAL A 65 15.94 0.33 -15.82
N LYS A 66 17.17 0.78 -15.54
CA LYS A 66 17.42 2.15 -15.03
C LYS A 66 16.89 3.23 -15.98
N GLY A 67 17.01 3.03 -17.28
CA GLY A 67 16.58 3.98 -18.31
C GLY A 67 15.09 4.30 -18.32
N TRP A 68 14.24 3.43 -17.78
CA TRP A 68 12.79 3.63 -17.71
C TRP A 68 12.30 4.12 -16.34
N MET A 69 13.20 4.26 -15.36
CA MET A 69 12.84 4.71 -14.01
C MET A 69 12.50 6.20 -14.00
N THR A 70 11.34 6.54 -13.46
CA THR A 70 10.91 7.94 -13.37
C THR A 70 10.31 8.26 -12.00
N SER A 71 9.86 9.51 -11.84
CA SER A 71 9.28 10.00 -10.59
C SER A 71 8.05 10.86 -10.88
N CYS A 72 7.05 10.75 -10.01
CA CYS A 72 5.89 11.61 -9.95
C CYS A 72 5.81 12.25 -8.54
N PRO A 73 5.93 13.58 -8.41
CA PRO A 73 6.26 14.55 -9.46
C PRO A 73 7.67 14.38 -10.03
N ALA A 74 7.89 14.84 -11.26
CA ALA A 74 9.17 14.69 -11.95
C ALA A 74 10.34 15.27 -11.13
N GLY A 75 11.38 14.46 -10.95
CA GLY A 75 12.61 14.83 -10.24
C GLY A 75 12.50 14.88 -8.71
N TRP A 76 11.38 14.48 -8.12
CA TRP A 76 11.23 14.50 -6.64
C TRP A 76 11.80 13.25 -5.98
N VAL A 77 11.81 12.12 -6.69
CA VAL A 77 12.45 10.87 -6.30
C VAL A 77 13.55 10.56 -7.32
N ARG A 78 14.60 9.84 -6.91
CA ARG A 78 15.65 9.39 -7.83
C ARG A 78 15.08 8.42 -8.86
N SER A 79 15.45 8.61 -10.12
CA SER A 79 15.19 7.68 -11.23
C SER A 79 16.11 6.46 -11.15
N GLU A 80 15.87 5.61 -10.16
CA GLU A 80 16.62 4.37 -9.92
C GLU A 80 15.64 3.22 -9.74
N TYR A 81 16.07 1.98 -10.01
CA TYR A 81 15.23 0.81 -9.71
C TYR A 81 15.06 0.66 -8.19
N SER A 82 16.17 0.83 -7.47
CA SER A 82 16.28 0.76 -6.01
C SER A 82 17.26 1.81 -5.49
N CYS A 83 17.10 2.26 -4.25
CA CYS A 83 18.00 3.24 -3.64
C CYS A 83 18.27 2.91 -2.17
N ARG A 84 19.52 3.13 -1.73
CA ARG A 84 19.95 2.86 -0.35
C ARG A 84 19.18 3.69 0.69
N GLY A 85 18.75 4.88 0.30
CA GLY A 85 18.01 5.80 1.16
C GLY A 85 16.50 5.57 1.17
N TRP A 86 15.97 4.57 0.46
CA TRP A 86 14.55 4.21 0.54
C TRP A 86 14.34 3.17 1.63
N LEU A 87 13.52 3.52 2.61
CA LEU A 87 13.21 2.70 3.76
C LEU A 87 11.81 2.10 3.59
N PRO A 88 11.67 0.79 3.31
CA PRO A 88 10.35 0.15 3.19
C PRO A 88 9.70 0.09 4.57
N LEU A 89 8.44 0.52 4.68
CA LEU A 89 7.70 0.49 5.96
C LEU A 89 6.40 -0.31 5.85
N ILE A 90 5.69 -0.19 4.74
CA ILE A 90 4.46 -0.91 4.43
C ILE A 90 4.74 -1.77 3.20
N THR A 91 4.26 -3.01 3.17
CA THR A 91 4.52 -3.96 2.07
C THR A 91 3.23 -4.52 1.50
N ASP A 92 3.27 -4.97 0.25
CA ASP A 92 2.27 -5.86 -0.35
C ASP A 92 2.69 -7.34 -0.35
N HIS A 93 3.85 -7.66 0.24
CA HIS A 93 4.50 -8.98 0.24
C HIS A 93 4.90 -9.55 -1.13
N VAL A 94 4.78 -8.78 -2.21
CA VAL A 94 5.18 -9.20 -3.56
C VAL A 94 6.26 -8.30 -4.18
N GLY A 95 6.83 -7.41 -3.36
CA GLY A 95 8.01 -6.61 -3.68
C GLY A 95 7.72 -5.13 -3.89
N ASN A 96 6.55 -4.64 -3.49
CA ASN A 96 6.23 -3.22 -3.51
C ASN A 96 5.99 -2.66 -2.11
N TYR A 97 6.32 -1.38 -1.94
CA TYR A 97 6.36 -0.75 -0.64
C TYR A 97 5.88 0.69 -0.69
N VAL A 98 5.19 1.07 0.41
CA VAL A 98 5.15 2.46 0.83
C VAL A 98 6.20 2.65 1.91
N GLY A 99 6.99 3.71 1.79
CA GLY A 99 8.08 3.95 2.71
C GLY A 99 8.65 5.35 2.62
N VAL A 100 9.78 5.56 3.28
CA VAL A 100 10.36 6.90 3.44
C VAL A 100 11.62 7.06 2.60
N ASP A 101 11.69 8.13 1.82
CA ASP A 101 12.89 8.51 1.06
C ASP A 101 13.77 9.46 1.88
N LEU A 102 14.95 8.98 2.24
CA LEU A 102 15.96 9.70 3.01
C LEU A 102 16.99 10.42 2.12
N SER A 103 16.89 10.27 0.80
CA SER A 103 17.92 10.73 -0.13
C SER A 103 17.38 11.26 -1.46
N PRO A 104 16.33 12.11 -1.49
CA PRO A 104 15.83 12.65 -2.75
C PRO A 104 16.91 13.43 -3.52
N PRO A 105 16.74 13.64 -4.84
CA PRO A 105 17.66 14.46 -5.64
C PRO A 105 17.76 15.89 -5.09
N ALA A 106 18.97 16.39 -4.84
CA ALA A 106 19.18 17.75 -4.32
C ALA A 106 18.72 18.85 -5.29
N SER A 107 18.70 18.56 -6.59
CA SER A 107 18.21 19.46 -7.64
C SER A 107 16.68 19.40 -7.84
N GLY A 108 16.00 18.48 -7.14
CA GLY A 108 14.57 18.23 -7.26
C GLY A 108 13.71 19.06 -6.31
N GLY A 109 12.39 18.88 -6.42
CA GLY A 109 11.42 19.46 -5.48
C GLY A 109 11.09 18.57 -4.27
N GLY A 110 11.62 17.35 -4.22
CA GLY A 110 11.42 16.41 -3.11
C GLY A 110 12.13 16.85 -1.83
N ALA A 111 11.77 16.24 -0.69
CA ALA A 111 12.35 16.54 0.61
C ALA A 111 12.71 15.26 1.37
N PRO A 112 13.87 15.19 2.06
CA PRO A 112 14.20 14.03 2.89
C PRO A 112 13.11 13.79 3.93
N GLY A 113 12.64 12.56 4.05
CA GLY A 113 11.50 12.20 4.89
C GLY A 113 10.16 12.15 4.16
N GLN A 114 10.12 12.43 2.85
CA GLN A 114 8.93 12.22 2.03
C GLN A 114 8.52 10.73 2.00
N VAL A 115 7.21 10.48 1.99
CA VAL A 115 6.62 9.15 1.83
C VAL A 115 6.42 8.86 0.35
N ILE A 116 6.94 7.73 -0.11
CA ILE A 116 6.96 7.33 -1.50
C ILE A 116 6.45 5.90 -1.69
N LEU A 117 5.90 5.65 -2.88
CA LEU A 117 5.59 4.34 -3.41
C LEU A 117 6.72 3.89 -4.34
N PHE A 118 7.29 2.72 -4.08
CA PHE A 118 8.42 2.16 -4.82
C PHE A 118 8.42 0.63 -4.72
N GLY A 119 9.25 -0.02 -5.53
CA GLY A 119 9.43 -1.47 -5.50
C GLY A 119 9.49 -2.07 -6.88
N ARG A 120 9.28 -3.38 -6.94
CA ARG A 120 9.45 -4.23 -8.12
C ARG A 120 8.67 -3.74 -9.34
N ASP A 121 7.42 -3.35 -9.13
CA ASP A 121 6.47 -3.00 -10.19
C ASP A 121 6.29 -1.49 -10.35
N PHE A 122 7.06 -0.68 -9.59
CA PHE A 122 6.99 0.77 -9.60
C PHE A 122 8.19 1.39 -10.32
N ASP A 123 8.17 1.32 -11.65
CA ASP A 123 9.13 2.02 -12.52
C ASP A 123 9.04 3.54 -12.30
N THR A 124 7.81 4.04 -12.13
CA THR A 124 7.52 5.42 -11.74
C THR A 124 7.31 5.48 -10.23
N LYS A 125 8.24 6.10 -9.50
CA LYS A 125 8.13 6.29 -8.06
C LYS A 125 7.19 7.46 -7.78
N VAL A 126 6.24 7.27 -6.86
CA VAL A 126 5.21 8.28 -6.58
C VAL A 126 5.40 8.85 -5.19
N VAL A 127 5.47 10.17 -5.07
CA VAL A 127 5.42 10.85 -3.76
C VAL A 127 3.97 10.88 -3.28
N LEU A 128 3.69 10.10 -2.24
CA LEU A 128 2.38 10.07 -1.58
C LEU A 128 2.25 11.22 -0.58
N TRP A 129 3.36 11.60 0.05
CA TRP A 129 3.42 12.69 1.01
C TRP A 129 4.78 13.36 0.97
N ARG A 130 4.86 14.66 0.69
CA ARG A 130 6.15 15.35 0.55
C ARG A 130 6.97 15.41 1.85
N GLY A 131 6.32 15.20 2.99
CA GLY A 131 6.95 15.38 4.30
C GLY A 131 7.05 16.87 4.67
N GLU A 132 6.44 17.25 5.80
CA GLU A 132 6.59 18.57 6.40
C GLU A 132 7.77 18.57 7.39
N GLY A 133 8.99 18.44 6.87
CA GLY A 133 10.20 18.31 7.71
C GLY A 133 10.21 17.03 8.54
N GLU A 134 10.64 17.12 9.79
CA GLU A 134 10.83 15.95 10.68
C GLU A 134 9.54 15.19 11.02
N GLY A 135 8.38 15.83 10.83
CA GLY A 135 7.06 15.28 11.14
C GLY A 135 6.37 14.53 9.99
N GLY A 136 7.00 14.42 8.81
CA GLY A 136 6.36 13.93 7.59
C GLY A 136 5.62 12.59 7.73
N TRP A 137 6.28 11.57 8.30
CA TRP A 137 5.67 10.26 8.54
C TRP A 137 4.48 10.31 9.50
N GLY A 138 4.61 11.07 10.60
CA GLY A 138 3.53 11.23 11.57
C GLY A 138 2.30 11.89 10.97
N ARG A 139 2.48 12.89 10.09
CA ARG A 139 1.39 13.54 9.35
C ARG A 139 0.74 12.61 8.33
N PHE A 140 1.51 11.75 7.68
CA PHE A 140 0.97 10.72 6.78
C PHE A 140 0.10 9.72 7.56
N LEU A 141 0.55 9.25 8.72
CA LEU A 141 -0.26 8.39 9.60
C LEU A 141 -1.52 9.12 10.11
N GLN A 142 -1.39 10.40 10.46
CA GLN A 142 -2.53 11.23 10.85
C GLN A 142 -3.56 11.31 9.72
N PHE A 143 -3.14 11.57 8.49
CA PHE A 143 -4.03 11.60 7.32
C PHE A 143 -4.80 10.28 7.17
N ILE A 144 -4.12 9.14 7.33
CA ILE A 144 -4.78 7.83 7.25
C ILE A 144 -5.79 7.64 8.39
N ALA A 145 -5.47 8.08 9.60
CA ALA A 145 -6.41 8.05 10.72
C ALA A 145 -7.64 8.91 10.43
N GLU A 146 -7.47 10.12 9.89
CA GLU A 146 -8.56 11.01 9.49
C GLU A 146 -9.46 10.38 8.41
N GLU A 147 -8.87 9.70 7.42
CA GLU A 147 -9.64 8.97 6.39
C GLU A 147 -10.45 7.82 7.00
N LEU A 148 -9.89 7.06 7.94
CA LEU A 148 -10.62 6.01 8.66
C LEU A 148 -11.75 6.57 9.53
N GLU A 149 -11.51 7.72 10.19
CA GLU A 149 -12.50 8.42 11.00
C GLU A 149 -13.62 9.08 10.17
N SER A 150 -13.36 9.39 8.90
CA SER A 150 -14.36 9.97 7.99
C SER A 150 -15.56 9.05 7.77
N GLY A 151 -15.35 7.72 7.90
CA GLY A 151 -16.38 6.70 7.69
C GLY A 151 -16.73 6.41 6.22
N ASP A 152 -16.14 7.14 5.26
CA ASP A 152 -16.38 6.99 3.82
C ASP A 152 -15.48 5.88 3.25
N MET A 153 -15.71 4.62 3.63
CA MET A 153 -14.83 3.48 3.29
C MET A 153 -15.61 2.25 2.84
N TRP A 154 -14.97 1.41 2.03
CA TRP A 154 -15.52 0.11 1.66
C TRP A 154 -15.10 -0.94 2.68
N SER A 155 -16.05 -1.71 3.19
CA SER A 155 -15.78 -2.89 4.00
C SER A 155 -15.94 -4.15 3.15
N LEU A 156 -15.02 -5.09 3.31
CA LEU A 156 -15.17 -6.44 2.81
C LEU A 156 -16.00 -7.22 3.84
N GLU A 157 -17.27 -7.47 3.55
CA GLU A 157 -18.13 -8.26 4.42
C GLU A 157 -18.16 -9.70 3.90
N ALA A 158 -17.88 -10.66 4.77
CA ALA A 158 -18.18 -12.06 4.48
C ALA A 158 -19.70 -12.18 4.39
N GLN A 159 -20.24 -12.76 3.30
CA GLN A 159 -21.67 -13.03 3.24
C GLN A 159 -22.05 -13.91 4.42
N SER A 160 -22.80 -13.36 5.36
CA SER A 160 -23.45 -14.15 6.39
C SER A 160 -24.43 -15.09 5.68
N GLN A 161 -24.46 -16.35 6.10
CA GLN A 161 -25.53 -17.28 5.70
C GLN A 161 -26.84 -16.89 6.42
N SER A 162 -27.27 -15.62 6.33
CA SER A 162 -28.63 -15.23 6.66
C SER A 162 -29.42 -15.25 5.37
N SER A 163 -30.33 -16.20 5.26
CA SER A 163 -31.35 -16.19 4.23
C SER A 163 -32.34 -15.07 4.55
N ASP A 164 -31.99 -13.83 4.23
CA ASP A 164 -32.97 -12.74 4.24
C ASP A 164 -33.09 -12.20 2.83
N ASP A 165 -34.30 -12.32 2.30
CA ASP A 165 -34.78 -11.84 1.00
C ASP A 165 -34.64 -10.31 0.89
N GLU A 166 -33.43 -9.79 0.77
CA GLU A 166 -33.17 -8.38 0.47
C GLU A 166 -32.67 -8.23 -0.98
N GLU A 167 -33.62 -8.25 -1.93
CA GLU A 167 -33.40 -7.96 -3.35
C GLU A 167 -33.08 -6.48 -3.66
N ASP A 168 -32.93 -5.62 -2.65
CA ASP A 168 -32.79 -4.16 -2.82
C ASP A 168 -31.37 -3.63 -2.47
N GLY A 169 -30.34 -4.40 -2.78
CA GLY A 169 -28.94 -3.93 -2.69
C GLY A 169 -28.56 -3.01 -3.85
N ILE A 170 -28.53 -1.69 -3.62
CA ILE A 170 -27.90 -0.74 -4.58
C ILE A 170 -26.37 -0.82 -4.42
N GLY A 171 -25.70 -1.46 -5.37
CA GLY A 171 -24.25 -1.63 -5.38
C GLY A 171 -23.76 -2.62 -6.45
N TYR A 172 -22.43 -2.75 -6.58
CA TYR A 172 -21.74 -3.63 -7.53
C TYR A 172 -22.17 -5.12 -7.42
N GLU A 173 -22.69 -5.51 -6.25
CA GLU A 173 -23.15 -6.85 -5.90
C GLU A 173 -24.39 -7.31 -6.71
N SER A 174 -25.25 -6.36 -7.13
CA SER A 174 -26.44 -6.66 -7.94
C SER A 174 -26.11 -7.13 -9.36
N TYR A 175 -24.94 -6.76 -9.90
CA TYR A 175 -24.52 -7.13 -11.25
C TYR A 175 -23.98 -8.56 -11.37
N PHE A 176 -23.39 -9.10 -10.31
CA PHE A 176 -22.83 -10.46 -10.31
C PHE A 176 -23.85 -11.52 -9.88
N SER A 177 -24.81 -11.15 -9.03
CA SER A 177 -25.72 -12.12 -8.42
C SER A 177 -26.93 -12.47 -9.30
N ASN A 178 -27.31 -11.65 -10.29
CA ASN A 178 -28.50 -11.91 -11.12
C ASN A 178 -28.20 -12.58 -12.49
N GLY A 179 -27.00 -13.12 -12.68
CA GLY A 179 -26.57 -13.80 -13.90
C GLY A 179 -26.98 -15.27 -13.96
N GLY A 180 -28.28 -15.55 -13.94
CA GLY A 180 -28.82 -16.89 -14.18
C GLY A 180 -28.39 -17.47 -15.54
N SER A 181 -27.79 -18.66 -15.48
CA SER A 181 -27.63 -19.64 -16.58
C SER A 181 -27.07 -19.12 -17.91
N GLY A 182 -25.75 -19.18 -18.08
CA GLY A 182 -25.11 -19.01 -19.38
C GLY A 182 -23.67 -19.49 -19.38
N THR A 183 -23.45 -20.67 -19.95
CA THR A 183 -22.15 -21.32 -20.14
C THR A 183 -21.06 -20.37 -20.68
N GLY A 184 -19.95 -20.23 -19.94
CA GLY A 184 -18.79 -19.46 -20.40
C GLY A 184 -17.55 -19.69 -19.52
N ARG A 185 -16.69 -20.60 -19.98
CA ARG A 185 -15.42 -21.07 -19.38
C ARG A 185 -14.57 -19.95 -18.74
N GLY A 186 -14.10 -20.17 -17.50
CA GLY A 186 -13.00 -19.41 -16.91
C GLY A 186 -12.90 -19.35 -15.39
N GLY A 187 -13.51 -20.26 -14.62
CA GLY A 187 -13.36 -20.32 -13.17
C GLY A 187 -12.34 -21.38 -12.78
N GLY A 188 -11.16 -20.98 -12.32
CA GLY A 188 -10.24 -21.89 -11.64
C GLY A 188 -10.84 -22.31 -10.30
N ASP A 189 -10.82 -23.62 -10.05
CA ASP A 189 -11.34 -24.26 -8.85
C ASP A 189 -10.73 -23.67 -7.56
N ARG A 190 -11.42 -22.70 -6.93
CA ARG A 190 -11.40 -22.52 -5.48
C ARG A 190 -12.61 -23.25 -4.91
N ALA A 191 -12.47 -24.56 -4.81
CA ALA A 191 -13.41 -25.40 -4.08
C ALA A 191 -13.25 -25.14 -2.58
N GLY A 192 -13.94 -24.10 -2.09
CA GLY A 192 -14.11 -23.77 -0.68
C GLY A 192 -13.58 -22.40 -0.31
N GLU A 193 -14.36 -21.35 -0.51
CA GLU A 193 -14.22 -20.07 0.22
C GLU A 193 -15.42 -19.18 -0.09
N GLY A 194 -15.98 -18.53 0.94
CA GLY A 194 -17.22 -17.76 0.85
C GLY A 194 -17.15 -16.60 -0.14
N SER A 195 -18.31 -16.23 -0.68
CA SER A 195 -18.50 -14.97 -1.38
C SER A 195 -18.31 -13.82 -0.40
N ALA A 196 -17.30 -12.97 -0.64
CA ALA A 196 -17.13 -11.71 0.05
C ALA A 196 -17.61 -10.58 -0.87
N GLY A 197 -18.47 -9.71 -0.35
CA GLY A 197 -19.02 -8.55 -1.05
C GLY A 197 -18.34 -7.26 -0.60
N PHE A 198 -18.20 -6.29 -1.50
CA PHE A 198 -17.77 -4.93 -1.15
C PHE A 198 -18.99 -4.09 -0.81
N ARG A 199 -19.05 -3.56 0.42
CA ARG A 199 -20.10 -2.65 0.85
C ARG A 199 -19.52 -1.26 1.12
N LEU A 200 -20.08 -0.22 0.49
CA LEU A 200 -19.74 1.16 0.82
C LEU A 200 -20.36 1.51 2.17
N ARG A 201 -19.54 1.98 3.09
CA ARG A 201 -19.97 2.64 4.33
C ARG A 201 -19.77 4.15 4.18
N GLY A 202 -20.68 4.91 4.79
CA GLY A 202 -20.70 6.37 4.71
C GLY A 202 -22.13 6.92 4.60
N ASP A 203 -22.31 8.17 4.97
CA ASP A 203 -23.59 8.87 4.80
C ASP A 203 -23.69 9.43 3.37
N TYR A 204 -24.81 9.21 2.68
CA TYR A 204 -25.05 9.82 1.37
C TYR A 204 -25.10 11.36 1.51
N LYS A 205 -24.03 12.03 1.09
CA LYS A 205 -23.88 13.50 1.15
C LYS A 205 -24.69 14.27 0.09
N GLY A 206 -25.66 13.64 -0.58
CA GLY A 206 -26.65 14.34 -1.41
C GLY A 206 -26.13 14.93 -2.72
N TRP A 207 -25.12 14.35 -3.36
CA TRP A 207 -24.63 14.86 -4.64
C TRP A 207 -25.73 14.69 -5.71
N PRO A 208 -26.17 15.78 -6.37
CA PRO A 208 -27.19 15.69 -7.40
C PRO A 208 -26.63 14.85 -8.57
N ALA A 209 -27.38 13.84 -8.98
CA ALA A 209 -27.14 13.17 -10.25
C ALA A 209 -27.40 14.19 -11.38
N LEU A 210 -26.39 14.41 -12.22
CA LEU A 210 -26.49 15.23 -13.43
C LEU A 210 -27.36 14.55 -14.49
#